data_AF-A0A6N8J5B5-F1
#
_entry.id   AF-A0A6N8J5B5-F1
#
_cell.length_a   1.000
_cell.length_b   1.000
_cell.length_c   1.000
_cell.angle_alpha   90.00
_cell.angle_beta   90.00
_cell.angle_gamma   90.00
#
_symmetry.space_group_name_H-M   'P 1'
#
loop_
_entity.id
_entity.type
_entity.pdbx_description
1 polymer ?
#
loop_
_entity_poly.entity_id
_entity_poly.type
_entity_poly.pdbx_seq_one_letter_code
_entity_poly.pdbx_strand_id
1 'polypeptide(L)'
;MALFLGKDVWTFIFTHKGAWDPAEAMNFAVWASYSVLALLGILYPLRMLPIVMLEILYKTIWLILVAYPLWMSNQLAGSPAEGMAFVFALVPLPIIAMPWKHAFRKYVLVTKDDKKRK
;
A
#
# COMPACT_ATOMS: atom_id res chain seq x y z
N MET A 1 5.35 5.38 6.88
CA MET A 1 5.06 4.45 5.77
C MET A 1 5.73 4.90 4.47
N ALA A 2 5.42 6.10 3.94
CA ALA A 2 6.05 6.61 2.70
C ALA A 2 7.58 6.67 2.73
N LEU A 3 8.19 7.05 3.87
CA LEU A 3 9.64 7.16 3.98
C LEU A 3 10.36 5.79 4.00
N PHE A 4 9.80 4.80 4.70
CA PHE A 4 10.43 3.48 4.82
C PHE A 4 10.34 2.72 3.50
N LEU A 5 9.13 2.56 2.96
CA LEU A 5 8.90 1.84 1.71
C LEU A 5 9.48 2.61 0.50
N GLY A 6 9.38 3.95 0.51
CA GLY A 6 10.00 4.78 -0.52
C GLY A 6 11.52 4.62 -0.55
N LYS A 7 12.20 4.67 0.60
CA LYS A 7 13.66 4.50 0.65
C LYS A 7 14.08 3.16 0.05
N ASP A 8 13.43 2.06 0.45
CA ASP A 8 13.82 0.72 0.01
C ASP A 8 13.61 0.55 -1.51
N VAL A 9 12.46 1.04 -2.02
CA VAL A 9 12.12 0.97 -3.45
C VAL A 9 13.06 1.82 -4.30
N TRP A 10 13.28 3.08 -3.92
CA TRP A 10 14.16 3.97 -4.69
C TRP A 10 15.62 3.52 -4.62
N THR A 11 16.06 2.99 -3.47
CA THR A 11 17.40 2.39 -3.36
C THR A 11 17.51 1.21 -4.31
N PHE A 12 16.57 0.27 -4.28
CA PHE A 12 16.56 -0.89 -5.18
C PHE A 12 16.63 -0.46 -6.65
N ILE A 13 15.79 0.50 -7.05
CA ILE A 13 15.77 1.04 -8.42
C ILE A 13 17.11 1.65 -8.83
N PHE A 14 17.73 2.48 -7.98
CA PHE A 14 18.99 3.16 -8.31
C PHE A 14 20.22 2.27 -8.20
N THR A 15 20.19 1.22 -7.39
CA THR A 15 21.34 0.32 -7.21
C THR A 15 21.31 -0.92 -8.10
N HIS A 16 20.21 -1.16 -8.83
CA HIS A 16 20.08 -2.33 -9.69
C HIS A 16 21.13 -2.32 -10.81
N LYS A 17 21.69 -3.50 -11.10
CA LYS A 17 22.67 -3.72 -12.17
C LYS A 17 22.27 -4.96 -12.97
N GLY A 18 22.33 -4.85 -14.29
CA GLY A 18 22.01 -5.97 -15.19
C GLY A 18 20.62 -5.84 -15.82
N ALA A 19 20.13 -6.96 -16.34
CA ALA A 19 18.81 -7.04 -16.93
C ALA A 19 17.75 -7.20 -15.85
N TRP A 20 16.64 -6.46 -16.02
CA TRP A 20 15.50 -6.52 -15.12
C TRP A 20 14.68 -7.78 -15.36
N ASP A 21 14.28 -8.46 -14.28
CA ASP A 21 13.14 -9.37 -14.34
C ASP A 21 11.85 -8.55 -14.56
N PRO A 22 11.06 -8.83 -15.61
CA PRO A 22 9.89 -8.00 -15.92
C PRO A 22 8.83 -7.94 -14.81
N ALA A 23 8.60 -9.03 -14.08
CA ALA A 23 7.59 -9.09 -13.03
C ALA A 23 8.06 -8.34 -11.77
N GLU A 24 9.32 -8.52 -11.40
CA GLU A 24 9.94 -7.77 -10.31
C GLU A 24 9.98 -6.26 -10.61
N ALA A 25 10.42 -5.87 -11.82
CA ALA A 25 10.45 -4.48 -12.23
C ALA A 25 9.07 -3.82 -12.18
N MET A 26 8.02 -4.54 -12.61
CA MET A 26 6.64 -4.07 -12.49
C MET A 26 6.24 -3.80 -11.03
N ASN A 27 6.57 -4.71 -10.11
CA ASN A 27 6.27 -4.53 -8.68
C ASN A 27 6.92 -3.27 -8.11
N PHE A 28 8.22 -3.08 -8.36
CA PHE A 28 8.95 -1.90 -7.89
C PHE A 28 8.48 -0.62 -8.58
N ALA A 29 8.10 -0.64 -9.85
CA ALA A 29 7.53 0.51 -10.54
C ALA A 29 6.20 0.96 -9.93
N VAL A 30 5.33 0.01 -9.58
CA VAL A 30 4.06 0.29 -8.88
C VAL A 30 4.35 0.85 -7.49
N TRP A 31 5.28 0.28 -6.73
CA TRP A 31 5.65 0.78 -5.41
C TRP A 31 6.33 2.15 -5.43
N ALA A 32 7.15 2.43 -6.46
CA ALA A 32 7.77 3.74 -6.65
C ALA A 32 6.70 4.79 -6.94
N SER A 33 5.79 4.49 -7.86
CA SER A 33 4.65 5.35 -8.19
C SER A 33 3.76 5.60 -6.97
N TYR A 34 3.49 4.54 -6.19
CA TYR A 34 2.78 4.62 -4.92
C TYR A 34 3.49 5.56 -3.94
N SER A 35 4.81 5.47 -3.80
CA SER A 35 5.58 6.33 -2.89
C SER A 35 5.47 7.82 -3.27
N VAL A 36 5.49 8.14 -4.57
CA VAL A 36 5.32 9.51 -5.08
C VAL A 36 3.92 10.03 -4.77
N LEU A 37 2.90 9.23 -5.04
CA LEU A 37 1.51 9.58 -4.74
C LEU A 37 1.28 9.70 -3.22
N ALA A 38 1.94 8.88 -2.40
CA ALA A 38 1.85 8.96 -0.95
C ALA A 38 2.43 10.28 -0.41
N LEU A 39 3.47 10.84 -1.04
CA LEU A 39 3.98 12.18 -0.70
C LEU A 39 2.92 13.26 -0.94
N LEU A 40 2.18 13.17 -2.05
CA LEU A 40 1.03 14.05 -2.30
C LEU A 40 -0.10 13.83 -1.27
N GLY A 41 -0.22 12.62 -0.73
CA GLY A 41 -1.13 12.29 0.38
C GLY A 41 -0.82 13.04 1.67
N ILE A 42 0.44 13.40 1.93
CA ILE A 42 0.82 14.24 3.07
C ILE A 42 0.25 15.65 2.92
N LEU A 43 0.25 16.20 1.69
CA LEU A 43 -0.26 17.53 1.39
C LEU A 43 -1.79 17.57 1.28
N TYR A 44 -2.41 16.49 0.79
CA TYR A 44 -3.85 16.42 0.52
C TYR A 44 -4.51 15.15 1.11
N PRO A 45 -4.47 14.94 2.44
CA PRO A 45 -4.86 13.68 3.08
C PRO A 45 -6.30 13.24 2.75
N LEU A 46 -7.26 14.17 2.73
CA LEU A 46 -8.67 13.86 2.44
C LEU A 46 -8.95 13.57 0.95
N ARG A 47 -8.10 14.04 0.04
CA ARG A 47 -8.27 13.79 -1.41
C ARG A 47 -7.65 12.45 -1.83
N MET A 48 -6.65 12.00 -1.09
CA MET A 48 -5.85 10.80 -1.38
C MET A 48 -6.31 9.56 -0.60
N LEU A 49 -7.50 9.61 0.02
CA LEU A 49 -8.10 8.46 0.70
C LEU A 49 -8.19 7.19 -0.18
N PRO A 50 -8.49 7.25 -1.49
CA PRO A 50 -8.47 6.06 -2.34
C PRO A 50 -7.12 5.34 -2.37
N ILE A 51 -6.01 6.06 -2.29
CA ILE A 51 -4.66 5.50 -2.26
C ILE A 51 -4.38 4.83 -0.91
N VAL A 52 -4.85 5.42 0.19
CA VAL A 52 -4.77 4.77 1.51
C VAL A 52 -5.64 3.51 1.56
N MET A 53 -6.81 3.51 0.92
CA MET A 53 -7.66 2.31 0.79
C MET A 53 -6.94 1.21 -0.01
N LEU A 54 -6.28 1.57 -1.13
CA LEU A 54 -5.42 0.65 -1.87
C LEU A 54 -4.33 0.08 -0.94
N GLU A 55 -3.67 0.91 -0.12
CA GLU A 55 -2.65 0.46 0.84
C GLU A 55 -3.15 -0.63 1.78
N ILE A 56 -4.30 -0.36 2.40
CA ILE A 56 -4.92 -1.27 3.35
C ILE A 56 -5.27 -2.58 2.64
N LEU A 57 -5.87 -2.50 1.46
CA LEU A 57 -6.31 -3.69 0.71
C LEU A 57 -5.12 -4.55 0.29
N TYR A 58 -4.11 -4.00 -0.39
CA TYR A 58 -3.01 -4.82 -0.92
C TYR A 58 -2.21 -5.47 0.22
N LYS A 59 -1.94 -4.74 1.31
CA LYS A 59 -1.21 -5.30 2.46
C LYS A 59 -2.00 -6.39 3.16
N THR A 60 -3.31 -6.16 3.36
CA THR A 60 -4.18 -7.15 4.00
C THR A 60 -4.26 -8.42 3.15
N ILE A 61 -4.47 -8.29 1.84
CA ILE A 61 -4.50 -9.43 0.92
C ILE A 61 -3.17 -10.17 0.95
N TRP A 62 -2.04 -9.47 0.86
CA TRP A 62 -0.72 -10.09 0.87
C TRP A 62 -0.43 -10.80 2.21
N LEU A 63 -0.76 -10.18 3.34
CA LEU A 63 -0.59 -10.81 4.65
C LEU A 63 -1.41 -12.09 4.79
N ILE A 64 -2.64 -12.10 4.27
CA ILE A 64 -3.51 -13.29 4.32
C ILE A 64 -2.99 -14.39 3.40
N LEU A 65 -2.53 -14.05 2.19
CA LEU A 65 -2.15 -15.05 1.18
C LEU A 65 -0.71 -15.55 1.32
N VAL A 66 0.21 -14.73 1.86
CA VAL A 66 1.64 -15.04 1.88
C VAL A 66 2.15 -15.17 3.32
N ALA A 67 2.01 -14.11 4.12
CA ALA A 67 2.58 -14.11 5.47
C ALA A 67 1.90 -15.12 6.39
N TYR A 68 0.56 -15.21 6.34
CA TYR A 68 -0.22 -16.06 7.23
C TYR A 68 0.08 -17.56 7.02
N PRO A 69 0.10 -18.12 5.79
CA PRO A 69 0.50 -19.51 5.57
C PRO A 69 1.94 -19.80 6.03
N LEU A 70 2.89 -18.90 5.75
CA LEU A 70 4.29 -19.05 6.16
C LEU A 70 4.46 -18.98 7.68
N TRP A 71 3.68 -18.13 8.35
CA TRP A 71 3.67 -18.04 9.80
C TRP A 71 3.10 -19.31 10.43
N MET A 72 1.99 -19.83 9.88
CA MET A 72 1.37 -21.08 10.34
C MET A 72 2.29 -22.29 10.17
N SER A 73 3.16 -22.31 9.16
CA SER A 73 4.15 -23.38 8.95
C SER A 73 5.48 -23.17 9.68
N ASN A 74 5.63 -22.11 10.49
CA ASN A 74 6.90 -21.69 11.11
C ASN A 74 8.04 -21.45 10.09
N GLN A 75 7.71 -21.08 8.86
CA GLN A 75 8.67 -20.81 7.78
C GLN A 75 8.80 -19.31 7.48
N LEU A 76 8.07 -18.44 8.18
CA LEU A 76 8.15 -17.01 7.94
C LEU A 76 9.53 -16.44 8.32
N ALA A 77 10.06 -16.84 9.48
CA ALA A 77 11.38 -16.41 9.94
C ALA A 77 12.48 -17.03 9.07
N GLY A 78 13.39 -16.19 8.56
CA GLY A 78 14.44 -16.58 7.63
C GLY A 78 14.00 -16.69 6.17
N SER A 79 12.71 -16.48 5.86
CA SER A 79 12.24 -16.44 4.48
C SER A 79 12.49 -15.09 3.81
N PRO A 80 12.56 -15.03 2.47
CA PRO A 80 12.56 -13.76 1.74
C PRO A 80 11.34 -12.87 2.03
N ALA A 81 10.26 -13.44 2.55
CA ALA A 81 9.02 -12.74 2.88
C ALA A 81 9.04 -12.06 4.26
N GLU A 82 10.00 -12.38 5.14
CA GLU A 82 10.05 -11.91 6.52
C GLU A 82 10.06 -10.37 6.62
N GLY A 83 10.98 -9.73 5.89
CA GLY A 83 11.12 -8.28 5.91
C GLY A 83 9.86 -7.56 5.42
N MET A 84 9.25 -8.06 4.34
CA MET A 84 8.00 -7.53 3.82
C MET A 84 6.84 -7.74 4.81
N ALA A 85 6.76 -8.92 5.44
CA ALA A 85 5.73 -9.22 6.43
C ALA A 85 5.79 -8.27 7.62
N PHE A 86 6.99 -7.93 8.12
CA PHE A 86 7.15 -6.96 9.21
C PHE A 86 6.64 -5.56 8.83
N VAL A 87 7.00 -5.07 7.63
CA VAL A 87 6.54 -3.75 7.16
C VAL A 87 5.03 -3.76 6.90
N PHE A 88 4.49 -4.85 6.36
CA PHE A 88 3.07 -4.95 6.05
C PHE A 88 2.22 -5.15 7.30
N ALA A 89 2.75 -5.79 8.34
CA ALA A 89 2.09 -5.94 9.65
C ALA A 89 1.77 -4.60 10.33
N LEU A 90 2.37 -3.49 9.86
CA LEU A 90 2.03 -2.13 10.30
C LEU A 90 0.77 -1.54 9.64
N VAL A 91 0.06 -2.31 8.79
CA VAL A 91 -1.22 -1.91 8.18
C VAL A 91 -2.32 -1.47 9.16
N PRO A 92 -2.36 -1.89 10.44
CA PRO A 92 -3.30 -1.30 11.40
C PRO A 92 -3.16 0.21 11.58
N LEU A 93 -1.97 0.79 11.34
CA LEU A 93 -1.74 2.24 11.46
C LEU A 93 -2.60 3.05 10.47
N PRO A 94 -2.53 2.82 9.14
CA PRO A 94 -3.41 3.53 8.20
C PRO A 94 -4.89 3.17 8.40
N ILE A 95 -5.23 1.97 8.88
CA ILE A 95 -6.62 1.60 9.22
C ILE A 95 -7.15 2.50 10.33
N ILE A 96 -6.40 2.70 11.40
CA ILE A 96 -6.83 3.55 12.53
C ILE A 96 -6.84 5.04 12.14
N ALA A 97 -5.84 5.47 11.37
CA ALA A 97 -5.72 6.86 10.93
C ALA A 97 -6.79 7.27 9.89
N MET A 98 -7.40 6.32 9.19
CA MET A 98 -8.35 6.61 8.12
C MET A 98 -9.67 7.18 8.65
N PRO A 99 -10.17 8.32 8.12
CA PRO A 99 -11.48 8.85 8.46
C PRO A 99 -12.60 8.07 7.76
N TRP A 100 -12.88 6.85 8.25
CA TRP A 100 -13.83 5.90 7.64
C TRP A 100 -15.18 6.52 7.32
N LYS A 101 -15.76 7.30 8.24
CA LYS A 101 -17.06 7.95 8.02
C LYS A 101 -17.04 8.85 6.77
N HIS A 102 -15.97 9.61 6.56
CA HIS A 102 -15.82 10.46 5.38
C HIS A 102 -15.59 9.62 4.12
N ALA A 103 -14.71 8.60 4.20
CA ALA A 103 -14.40 7.72 3.09
C ALA A 103 -15.64 6.98 2.59
N PHE A 104 -16.42 6.36 3.48
CA PHE A 104 -17.66 5.68 3.15
C PHE A 104 -18.70 6.63 2.57
N ARG A 105 -18.88 7.82 3.15
CA ARG A 105 -19.85 8.81 2.64
C ARG A 105 -19.50 9.32 1.23
N LYS A 106 -18.21 9.43 0.92
CA LYS A 106 -17.74 10.06 -0.32
C LYS A 106 -17.52 9.07 -1.47
N TYR A 107 -17.02 7.87 -1.17
CA TYR A 107 -16.57 6.91 -2.19
C TYR A 107 -17.44 5.65 -2.28
N VAL A 108 -18.16 5.29 -1.23
CA VAL A 108 -18.96 4.03 -1.20
C VAL A 108 -20.46 4.33 -1.29
N LEU A 109 -20.92 5.26 -0.46
CA LEU A 109 -22.27 5.80 -0.53
C LEU A 109 -22.25 6.85 -1.63
N VAL A 110 -22.66 6.47 -2.85
CA VAL A 110 -22.98 7.45 -3.89
C VAL A 110 -24.07 8.34 -3.32
N THR A 111 -23.68 9.52 -2.83
CA THR A 111 -24.66 10.51 -2.41
C THR A 111 -25.36 10.95 -3.68
N LYS A 112 -26.63 10.57 -3.80
CA LYS A 112 -27.50 10.75 -4.98
C LYS A 112 -27.84 12.22 -5.27
N ASP A 113 -26.97 13.16 -4.91
CA ASP A 113 -27.29 14.59 -4.83
C ASP A 113 -26.94 15.40 -6.09
N ASP A 114 -26.41 14.77 -7.13
CA ASP A 114 -26.13 15.44 -8.41
C ASP A 114 -27.29 15.41 -9.42
N LYS A 115 -28.49 14.97 -9.00
CA LYS A 115 -29.70 15.08 -9.84
C LYS A 115 -30.47 16.41 -9.68
N LYS A 116 -30.01 17.36 -8.86
CA LYS A 116 -30.69 18.67 -8.67
C LYS A 116 -29.98 19.86 -9.32
N ARG A 117 -29.03 19.63 -10.24
CA ARG A 117 -28.28 20.71 -10.91
C ARG A 117 -28.32 20.67 -12.45
N LYS A 118 -29.39 20.10 -13.02
CA LYS A 118 -29.75 20.30 -14.43
C LYS A 118 -31.00 21.15 -14.52
#